data_AF-I9AD78-F1
#
_entry.id   AF-I9AD78-F1
#
_cell.length_a   1.000
_cell.length_b   1.000
_cell.length_c   1.000
_cell.angle_alpha   90.00
_cell.angle_beta   90.00
_cell.angle_gamma   90.00
#
_symmetry.space_group_name_H-M   'P 1'
#
loop_
_entity.id
_entity.type
_entity.pdbx_description
1 polymer ?
#
loop_
_entity_poly.entity_id
_entity_poly.type
_entity_poly.pdbx_seq_one_letter_code
_entity_poly.pdbx_strand_id
1 'polypeptide(L)' 'MWIEFKPMKNKDLLLKVAEGLMKVVQIRIEKAEEGWKLMIKT' A
#
# COMPACT_ATOMS: atom_id res chain seq x y z
N MET A 1 -2.63 -4.35 -14.17
CA MET A 1 -3.07 -2.95 -13.95
C MET A 1 -2.80 -2.61 -12.48
N TRP A 2 -2.47 -1.38 -12.11
CA TRP A 2 -2.27 -1.03 -10.70
C TRP A 2 -3.55 -0.41 -10.14
N ILE A 3 -4.03 -0.92 -9.02
CA ILE A 3 -5.11 -0.29 -8.26
C ILE A 3 -4.48 0.54 -7.15
N GLU A 4 -4.82 1.81 -7.12
CA GLU A 4 -4.39 2.77 -6.10
C GLU A 4 -5.41 2.88 -4.97
N PHE A 5 -4.94 2.84 -3.73
CA PHE A 5 -5.75 3.13 -2.55
C PHE A 5 -5.54 4.56 -2.05
N LYS A 6 -6.48 5.05 -1.24
CA LYS A 6 -6.35 6.34 -0.57
C LYS A 6 -5.12 6.35 0.36
N PRO A 7 -4.39 7.48 0.46
CA PRO A 7 -3.24 7.59 1.34
C PRO A 7 -3.64 7.45 2.81
N MET A 8 -2.79 6.80 3.59
CA MET A 8 -2.93 6.65 5.03
C MET A 8 -1.73 7.27 5.76
N LYS A 9 -2.01 8.02 6.83
CA LYS A 9 -0.98 8.61 7.70
C LYS A 9 -0.26 7.56 8.55
N ASN A 10 -0.97 6.51 8.94
CA ASN A 10 -0.42 5.45 9.77
C ASN A 10 0.39 4.45 8.92
N LYS A 11 1.71 4.66 8.90
CA LYS A 11 2.65 3.83 8.14
C LYS A 11 2.74 2.39 8.67
N ASP A 12 2.71 2.21 9.99
CA ASP A 12 2.84 0.88 10.61
C ASP A 12 1.68 -0.04 10.24
N LEU A 13 0.45 0.51 10.22
CA LEU A 13 -0.72 -0.21 9.77
C LEU A 13 -0.62 -0.58 8.28
N LEU A 14 -0.18 0.38 7.45
CA LEU A 14 -0.02 0.17 6.01
C LEU A 14 1.03 -0.91 5.71
N LEU A 15 2.14 -0.95 6.45
CA LEU A 15 3.16 -1.99 6.33
C LEU A 15 2.64 -3.37 6.72
N LYS A 16 1.92 -3.49 7.86
CA LYS A 16 1.31 -4.77 8.26
C LYS A 16 0.35 -5.32 7.21
N VAL A 17 -0.47 -4.45 6.61
CA VAL A 17 -1.38 -4.83 5.52
C VAL A 17 -0.57 -5.26 4.28
N ALA A 18 0.46 -4.51 3.91
CA ALA A 18 1.32 -4.86 2.79
C ALA A 18 2.03 -6.21 2.98
N GLU A 19 2.60 -6.48 4.16
CA GLU A 19 3.26 -7.75 4.47
C GLU A 19 2.32 -8.96 4.33
N GLY A 20 1.06 -8.81 4.76
CA GLY A 20 0.05 -9.85 4.60
C GLY A 20 -0.30 -10.11 3.13
N LEU A 21 -0.46 -9.03 2.36
CA LEU A 21 -0.88 -9.10 0.96
C LEU A 21 0.28 -9.47 0.00
N MET A 22 1.54 -9.18 0.34
CA MET A 22 2.73 -9.46 -0.48
C MET A 22 2.88 -10.95 -0.81
N LYS A 23 2.29 -11.84 0.01
CA LYS A 23 2.28 -13.28 -0.23
C LYS A 23 1.39 -13.71 -1.39
N VAL A 24 0.46 -12.84 -1.80
CA VAL A 24 -0.61 -13.16 -2.76
C VAL A 24 -0.51 -12.29 -4.01
N VAL A 25 -0.14 -11.02 -3.85
CA VAL A 25 -0.12 -10.04 -4.95
C VAL A 25 1.13 -9.16 -4.89
N GLN A 26 1.52 -8.61 -6.04
CA GLN A 26 2.62 -7.65 -6.11
C GLN A 26 2.16 -6.29 -5.57
N ILE A 27 2.94 -5.71 -4.66
CA ILE A 27 2.58 -4.49 -3.93
C ILE A 27 3.63 -3.41 -4.13
N ARG A 28 3.19 -2.17 -4.15
CA ARG A 28 4.04 -0.99 -4.10
C ARG A 28 3.51 -0.02 -3.05
N ILE A 29 4.41 0.58 -2.29
CA ILE A 29 4.10 1.64 -1.32
C ILE A 29 4.78 2.90 -1.79
N GLU A 30 4.05 4.00 -1.89
CA GLU A 30 4.58 5.30 -2.27
C GLU A 30 4.20 6.37 -1.25
N LYS A 31 5.08 7.36 -1.08
CA LYS A 31 4.81 8.52 -0.24
C LYS A 31 3.91 9.49 -1.00
N ALA A 32 2.82 9.90 -0.38
CA ALA A 32 1.90 10.92 -0.87
C ALA A 32 1.94 12.15 0.04
N GLU A 33 1.37 13.28 -0.40
CA GLU A 33 1.34 14.51 0.40
C GLU A 33 0.71 14.30 1.79
N GLU A 34 -0.31 13.44 1.89
CA GLU A 34 -1.02 13.16 3.15
C GLU A 34 -0.58 11.87 3.87
N GLY A 35 0.51 11.22 3.44
CA GLY A 35 1.01 10.00 4.08
C GLY A 35 1.58 8.98 3.10
N TRP A 36 1.04 7.76 3.12
CA TRP A 36 1.53 6.65 2.31
C TRP A 36 0.38 5.99 1.56
N LYS A 37 0.55 5.74 0.27
CA LYS A 37 -0.40 4.99 -0.55
C LYS A 37 0.08 3.56 -0.75
N LEU A 38 -0.88 2.63 -0.70
CA LEU A 38 -0.71 1.26 -1.13
C LEU A 38 -1.19 1.15 -2.58
N MET A 39 -0.44 0.43 -3.40
CA MET A 39 -0.86 0.03 -4.74
C MET A 39 -0.69 -1.47 -4.89
N ILE A 40 -1.69 -2.12 -5.49
CA ILE A 40 -1.67 -3.56 -5.75
C ILE A 40 -1.74 -3.80 -7.25
N LYS A 41 -0.99 -4.81 -7.71
CA LYS A 41 -1.05 -5.24 -9.10
C LYS A 41 -2.16 -6.28 -9.25
N THR A 42 -3.16 -5.94 -10.07
CA THR A 42 -4.17 -6.88 -10.57
C THR A 42 -3.75 -7.46 -11.90
#